data_AF-A0A1C6L511-F1
#
_entry.id   AF-A0A1C6L511-F1
#
_cell.length_a   1.000
_cell.length_b   1.000
_cell.length_c   1.000
_cell.angle_alpha   90.00
_cell.angle_beta   90.00
_cell.angle_gamma   90.00
#
_symmetry.space_group_name_H-M   'P 1'
#
loop_
_entity.id
_entity.type
_entity.pdbx_description
1 polymer ?
#
loop_
_entity_poly.entity_id
_entity_poly.type
_entity_poly.pdbx_seq_one_letter_code
_entity_poly.pdbx_strand_id
1 'polypeptide(L)'
;MRKCDVGGQAVIEGVMMRGSKGLATAVRTPSGKIEVDMKNVKPLTKRYKFLNIPFIRGIFILIDSLIVGIKTLNYSASFFEEDEEESKFELWLKKRLGDKGANDLIVTGTMMFSLLLSVGLFVGIPTVLAALFKGFGLHPIALNLIESVIRVGILILYMYLVSKLDDIYRVFQYHGAEHKTIFCYENEEKLTIENVKRYSRFHPRCGTNFLFLTMFVSIIVFSLTGWGGVIQRIILRVLLMPFVAGITYELIKWLGKTDSKLGKIIAYPGLKLQELTTKEPDDSQIEVAIASLLAAEGIEYKKKIGKLLKEGSDILKEASIDTYILDSQLLLGKVINKDKLYLITNRDEEVSKKAEKEYFELIQKRKNKMPIKYILKNAEFMGLDFNVEEGVLIPRPDTEILVEETLKHIPKDKCMNICDLCCGSGAIGIALASFRENINIDLIDYYDTPKKVTESNIVKHDLKERARFIKSDLLKVVIHQNRKYDILVSNPPYIKEEVISTLMEDVKDYEPHTALSGGQDGLVFYRRIVEESSEVLEEDGILAFEIGHDQGEEVKELMINNGYNDVKVIKDLAGLDRVVIGTLKS
;
A
#
# COMPACT_ATOMS: atom_id res chain seq x y z
N MET A 1 -26.38 -3.07 19.59
CA MET A 1 -26.13 -2.35 18.33
C MET A 1 -25.62 -0.96 18.66
N ARG A 2 -24.45 -0.62 18.12
CA ARG A 2 -23.88 0.73 18.19
C ARG A 2 -24.84 1.70 17.50
N LYS A 3 -25.12 2.84 18.13
CA LYS A 3 -25.91 3.91 17.48
C LYS A 3 -25.00 4.63 16.47
N CYS A 4 -24.83 4.02 15.30
CA CYS A 4 -24.09 4.60 14.18
C CYS A 4 -25.06 5.18 13.15
N ASP A 5 -24.74 6.38 12.66
CA ASP A 5 -25.40 7.03 11.51
C ASP A 5 -24.68 6.64 10.21
N VAL A 6 -24.49 5.33 9.99
CA VAL A 6 -23.99 4.80 8.72
C VAL A 6 -25.18 4.48 7.82
N GLY A 7 -25.06 4.80 6.54
CA GLY A 7 -26.01 4.38 5.51
C GLY A 7 -25.30 4.26 4.18
N GLY A 8 -25.91 3.57 3.21
CA GLY A 8 -25.31 3.42 1.90
C GLY A 8 -26.32 3.49 0.76
N GLN A 9 -25.79 3.24 -0.43
CA GLN A 9 -26.54 3.06 -1.66
C GLN A 9 -25.75 2.14 -2.58
N ALA A 10 -26.40 1.11 -3.10
CA ALA A 10 -25.85 0.31 -4.19
C ALA A 10 -25.77 1.11 -5.50
N VAL A 11 -24.71 0.87 -6.25
CA VAL A 11 -24.47 1.41 -7.59
C VAL A 11 -23.97 0.30 -8.53
N ILE A 12 -23.70 0.63 -9.79
CA ILE A 12 -23.23 -0.34 -10.79
C ILE A 12 -21.88 -0.89 -10.33
N GLU A 13 -21.77 -2.20 -10.16
CA GLU A 13 -20.57 -2.88 -9.63
C GLU A 13 -19.99 -2.30 -8.33
N GLY A 14 -20.82 -1.67 -7.49
CA GLY A 14 -20.30 -0.90 -6.39
C GLY A 14 -21.27 -0.57 -5.27
N VAL A 15 -20.70 -0.03 -4.20
CA VAL A 15 -21.46 0.46 -3.03
C VAL A 15 -20.90 1.80 -2.59
N MET A 16 -21.80 2.76 -2.38
CA MET A 16 -21.50 3.99 -1.69
C MET A 16 -21.89 3.88 -0.22
N MET A 17 -20.98 4.26 0.66
CA MET A 17 -21.19 4.31 2.10
C MET A 17 -20.97 5.74 2.60
N ARG A 18 -21.85 6.16 3.50
CA ARG A 18 -21.74 7.41 4.25
C ARG A 18 -21.44 7.06 5.70
N GLY A 19 -20.27 7.49 6.16
CA GLY A 19 -19.77 7.23 7.51
C GLY A 19 -19.41 8.51 8.26
N SER A 20 -18.71 8.33 9.37
CA SER A 20 -18.25 9.40 10.26
C SER A 20 -17.16 10.28 9.64
N LYS A 21 -16.33 9.73 8.74
CA LYS A 21 -15.23 10.46 8.09
C LYS A 21 -15.65 11.09 6.77
N GLY A 22 -16.59 10.51 6.05
CA GLY A 22 -17.04 11.06 4.78
C GLY A 22 -17.95 10.12 4.00
N LEU A 23 -18.02 10.38 2.70
CA LEU A 23 -18.71 9.56 1.73
C LEU A 23 -17.66 8.81 0.91
N ALA A 24 -17.70 7.48 0.93
CA ALA A 24 -16.82 6.65 0.11
C ALA A 24 -17.65 5.85 -0.89
N THR A 25 -17.16 5.75 -2.13
CA THR A 25 -17.76 4.90 -3.16
C THR A 25 -16.71 3.90 -3.60
N ALA A 26 -16.96 2.61 -3.39
CA ALA A 26 -16.11 1.55 -3.89
C ALA A 26 -16.77 0.88 -5.10
N VAL A 27 -16.01 0.68 -6.17
CA VAL A 27 -16.46 0.05 -7.41
C VAL A 27 -15.45 -1.01 -7.83
N ARG A 28 -15.91 -2.19 -8.22
CA ARG A 28 -15.05 -3.22 -8.83
C ARG A 28 -14.93 -2.94 -10.31
N THR A 29 -13.73 -2.65 -10.80
CA THR A 29 -13.48 -2.36 -12.22
C THR A 29 -13.54 -3.64 -13.07
N PRO A 30 -13.67 -3.53 -14.41
CA PRO A 30 -13.57 -4.68 -15.32
C PRO A 30 -12.26 -5.49 -15.17
N SER A 31 -11.17 -4.85 -14.74
CA SER A 31 -9.89 -5.52 -14.43
C SER A 31 -9.89 -6.30 -13.11
N GLY A 32 -10.98 -6.29 -12.35
CA GLY A 32 -11.14 -6.98 -11.08
C GLY A 32 -10.61 -6.24 -9.85
N LYS A 33 -10.03 -5.04 -10.02
CA LYS A 33 -9.52 -4.20 -8.93
C LYS A 33 -10.67 -3.43 -8.25
N ILE A 34 -10.54 -3.13 -6.97
CA ILE A 34 -11.46 -2.24 -6.24
C ILE A 34 -10.90 -0.82 -6.25
N GLU A 35 -11.60 0.10 -6.88
CA GLU A 35 -11.33 1.54 -6.84
C GLU A 35 -12.22 2.21 -5.81
N VAL A 36 -11.66 3.13 -5.02
CA VAL A 36 -12.37 3.80 -3.92
C VAL A 36 -12.24 5.32 -4.05
N ASP A 37 -13.36 6.00 -4.25
CA ASP A 37 -13.47 7.46 -4.24
C ASP A 37 -13.98 7.96 -2.89
N MET A 38 -13.14 8.67 -2.14
CA MET A 38 -13.50 9.27 -0.84
C MET A 38 -13.71 10.78 -0.98
N LYS A 39 -14.91 11.25 -0.64
CA LYS A 39 -15.29 12.66 -0.62
C LYS A 39 -15.77 13.11 0.76
N ASN A 40 -15.20 14.25 1.20
CA ASN A 40 -15.68 14.98 2.36
C ASN A 40 -16.91 15.83 2.02
N VAL A 41 -18.11 15.23 1.99
CA VAL A 41 -19.35 15.95 1.66
C VAL A 41 -20.03 16.46 2.93
N LYS A 42 -20.21 17.79 3.04
CA LYS A 42 -21.04 18.41 4.08
C LYS A 42 -22.50 18.50 3.59
N PRO A 43 -23.49 17.92 4.30
CA PRO A 43 -24.89 18.00 3.92
C PRO A 43 -25.42 19.43 3.79
N LEU A 44 -26.31 19.69 2.82
CA LEU A 44 -26.95 21.00 2.59
C LEU A 44 -27.62 21.57 3.84
N THR A 45 -28.26 20.72 4.65
CA THR A 45 -28.92 21.10 5.91
C THR A 45 -27.95 21.49 7.04
N LYS A 46 -26.69 21.05 6.98
CA LYS A 46 -25.63 21.53 7.88
C LYS A 46 -25.01 22.84 7.37
N ARG A 47 -25.08 23.10 6.06
CA ARG A 47 -24.58 24.33 5.42
C ARG A 47 -25.53 25.52 5.66
N TYR A 48 -26.85 25.29 5.66
CA TYR A 48 -27.85 26.34 5.88
C TYR A 48 -28.83 25.94 7.00
N LYS A 49 -28.75 26.60 8.16
CA LYS A 49 -29.50 26.25 9.38
C LYS A 49 -31.02 26.30 9.21
N PHE A 50 -31.55 27.21 8.39
CA PHE A 50 -32.99 27.34 8.15
C PHE A 50 -33.58 26.16 7.36
N LEU A 51 -32.76 25.35 6.69
CA LEU A 51 -33.20 24.14 5.99
C LEU A 51 -33.44 22.95 6.94
N ASN A 52 -33.21 23.09 8.25
CA ASN A 52 -33.36 22.02 9.24
C ASN A 52 -34.71 22.06 10.00
N ILE A 53 -35.66 22.89 9.55
CA ILE A 53 -37.01 22.96 10.13
C ILE A 53 -37.75 21.62 9.86
N PRO A 54 -38.45 21.02 10.85
CA PRO A 54 -39.26 19.81 10.64
C PRO A 54 -40.19 19.92 9.43
N PHE A 55 -40.44 18.81 8.74
CA PHE A 55 -41.21 18.73 7.47
C PHE A 55 -40.56 19.39 6.25
N ILE A 56 -39.90 20.55 6.41
CA ILE A 56 -39.16 21.23 5.33
C ILE A 56 -37.82 20.53 5.07
N ARG A 57 -37.12 20.10 6.12
CA ARG A 57 -35.82 19.44 6.02
C ARG A 57 -35.84 18.16 5.19
N GLY A 58 -36.95 17.42 5.21
CA GLY A 58 -37.08 16.17 4.46
C GLY A 58 -36.94 16.39 2.96
N ILE A 59 -37.48 17.50 2.46
CA ILE A 59 -37.39 17.90 1.04
C ILE A 59 -35.93 18.14 0.65
N PHE A 60 -35.21 18.95 1.43
CA PHE A 60 -33.81 19.28 1.12
C PHE A 60 -32.85 18.11 1.30
N ILE A 61 -33.10 17.22 2.26
CA ILE A 61 -32.31 15.99 2.44
C ILE A 61 -32.53 15.03 1.28
N LEU A 62 -33.77 14.91 0.80
CA LEU A 62 -34.08 14.10 -0.38
C LEU A 62 -33.36 14.65 -1.62
N ILE A 63 -33.39 15.96 -1.84
CA ILE A 63 -32.66 16.61 -2.95
C ILE A 63 -31.15 16.36 -2.83
N ASP A 64 -30.56 16.53 -1.64
CA ASP A 64 -29.14 16.26 -1.38
C ASP A 64 -28.80 14.79 -1.69
N SER A 65 -29.64 13.86 -1.24
CA SER A 65 -29.49 12.43 -1.51
C SER A 65 -29.61 12.08 -2.98
N LEU A 66 -30.51 12.72 -3.73
CA LEU A 66 -30.67 12.51 -5.17
C LEU A 66 -29.43 13.02 -5.93
N ILE A 67 -28.93 14.22 -5.59
CA ILE A 67 -27.73 14.78 -6.22
C ILE A 67 -26.52 13.88 -5.97
N VAL A 68 -26.33 13.44 -4.72
CA VAL A 68 -25.25 12.51 -4.36
C VAL A 68 -25.44 11.18 -5.09
N GLY A 69 -26.64 10.62 -5.08
CA GLY A 69 -26.95 9.34 -5.73
C GLY A 69 -26.66 9.35 -7.22
N ILE A 70 -27.06 10.41 -7.94
CA ILE A 70 -26.76 10.57 -9.38
C ILE A 70 -25.26 10.69 -9.62
N LYS A 71 -24.54 11.50 -8.83
CA LYS A 71 -23.09 11.65 -8.97
C LYS A 71 -22.33 10.35 -8.75
N THR A 72 -22.73 9.59 -7.73
CA THR A 72 -22.13 8.29 -7.41
C THR A 72 -22.45 7.26 -8.49
N LEU A 73 -23.68 7.25 -9.01
CA LEU A 73 -24.06 6.35 -10.10
C LEU A 73 -23.26 6.66 -11.37
N ASN A 74 -23.13 7.93 -11.74
CA ASN A 74 -22.31 8.34 -12.89
C ASN A 74 -20.83 7.98 -12.69
N TYR A 75 -20.29 8.13 -11.47
CA TYR A 75 -18.94 7.69 -11.15
C TYR A 75 -18.78 6.18 -11.37
N SER A 76 -19.72 5.37 -10.88
CA SER A 76 -19.68 3.92 -11.12
C SER A 76 -19.81 3.56 -12.60
N ALA A 77 -20.71 4.23 -13.32
CA ALA A 77 -20.95 3.98 -14.74
C ALA A 77 -19.72 4.31 -15.60
N SER A 78 -18.94 5.33 -15.23
CA SER A 78 -17.74 5.73 -15.99
C SER A 78 -16.65 4.66 -16.09
N PHE A 79 -16.69 3.60 -15.26
CA PHE A 79 -15.79 2.44 -15.38
C PHE A 79 -16.25 1.38 -16.38
N PHE A 80 -17.49 1.51 -16.88
CA PHE A 80 -18.17 0.56 -17.76
C PHE A 80 -18.75 1.22 -19.02
N GLU A 81 -18.42 2.48 -19.26
CA GLU A 81 -18.64 3.09 -20.57
C GLU A 81 -17.75 2.34 -21.56
N GLU A 82 -18.36 1.39 -22.28
CA GLU A 82 -17.80 0.87 -23.53
C GLU A 82 -17.78 2.03 -24.54
N ASP A 83 -16.79 2.04 -25.44
CA ASP A 83 -16.73 2.95 -26.59
C ASP A 83 -17.92 2.65 -27.54
N GLU A 84 -19.16 2.96 -27.14
CA GLU A 84 -20.33 2.86 -28.01
C GLU A 84 -20.16 3.84 -29.18
N GLU A 85 -20.32 3.33 -30.41
CA GLU A 85 -20.27 4.16 -31.61
C GLU A 85 -21.35 5.26 -31.54
N GLU A 86 -20.91 6.51 -31.56
CA GLU A 86 -21.80 7.68 -31.47
C GLU A 86 -22.89 7.63 -32.55
N SER A 87 -24.14 7.82 -32.14
CA SER A 87 -25.26 7.79 -33.08
C SER A 87 -25.18 8.95 -34.08
N LYS A 88 -25.72 8.76 -35.30
CA LYS A 88 -25.82 9.82 -36.32
C LYS A 88 -26.50 11.10 -35.79
N PHE A 89 -27.41 10.95 -34.83
CA PHE A 89 -28.06 12.05 -34.15
C PHE A 89 -27.12 12.81 -33.20
N GLU A 90 -26.28 12.09 -32.45
CA GLU A 90 -25.31 12.67 -31.51
C GLU A 90 -24.21 13.43 -32.24
N LEU A 91 -23.67 12.83 -33.31
CA LEU A 91 -22.70 13.48 -34.20
C LEU A 91 -23.26 14.76 -34.83
N TRP A 92 -24.54 14.77 -35.22
CA TRP A 92 -25.22 15.96 -35.72
C TRP A 92 -25.37 17.05 -34.64
N LEU A 93 -25.68 16.65 -33.42
CA LEU A 93 -25.83 17.55 -32.27
C LEU A 93 -24.50 18.18 -31.84
N LYS A 94 -23.45 17.36 -31.73
CA LYS A 94 -22.07 17.79 -31.41
C LYS A 94 -21.55 18.78 -32.44
N LYS A 95 -21.80 18.55 -33.74
CA LYS A 95 -21.46 19.50 -34.81
C LYS A 95 -22.15 20.86 -34.70
N ARG A 96 -23.34 20.93 -34.08
CA ARG A 96 -24.15 22.16 -34.03
C ARG A 96 -23.97 22.95 -32.73
N LEU A 97 -23.75 22.27 -31.60
CA LEU A 97 -23.76 22.85 -30.25
C LEU A 97 -22.42 22.68 -29.50
N GLY A 98 -21.46 21.96 -30.09
CA GLY A 98 -20.22 21.54 -29.44
C GLY A 98 -20.43 20.36 -28.49
N ASP A 99 -19.35 19.64 -28.16
CA ASP A 99 -19.44 18.39 -27.37
C ASP A 99 -20.14 18.56 -26.02
N LYS A 100 -19.78 19.62 -25.29
CA LYS A 100 -20.37 19.90 -23.98
C LYS A 100 -21.86 20.26 -24.07
N GLY A 101 -22.23 21.09 -25.06
CA GLY A 101 -23.62 21.52 -25.25
C GLY A 101 -24.53 20.38 -25.73
N ALA A 102 -24.00 19.49 -26.57
CA ALA A 102 -24.71 18.30 -27.03
C ALA A 102 -24.97 17.31 -25.88
N ASN A 103 -23.93 16.99 -25.10
CA ASN A 103 -24.06 16.08 -23.96
C ASN A 103 -25.04 16.63 -22.90
N ASP A 104 -24.95 17.92 -22.57
CA ASP A 104 -25.87 18.54 -21.61
C ASP A 104 -27.34 18.46 -22.09
N LEU A 105 -27.58 18.64 -23.40
CA LEU A 105 -28.92 18.55 -23.98
C LEU A 105 -29.45 17.12 -24.02
N ILE A 106 -28.61 16.14 -24.37
CA ILE A 106 -28.99 14.71 -24.37
C ILE A 106 -29.33 14.27 -22.94
N VAL A 107 -28.48 14.59 -21.96
CA VAL A 107 -28.73 14.27 -20.54
C VAL A 107 -30.02 14.94 -20.06
N THR A 108 -30.20 16.23 -20.35
CA THR A 108 -31.40 16.98 -19.94
C THR A 108 -32.66 16.39 -20.59
N GLY A 109 -32.61 16.08 -21.89
CA GLY A 109 -33.73 15.47 -22.62
C GLY A 109 -34.11 14.11 -22.07
N THR A 110 -33.13 13.25 -21.79
CA THR A 110 -33.34 11.91 -21.22
C THR A 110 -33.91 11.99 -19.81
N MET A 111 -33.44 12.92 -18.98
CA MET A 111 -34.01 13.18 -17.65
C MET A 111 -35.46 13.66 -17.72
N MET A 112 -35.76 14.60 -18.63
CA MET A 112 -37.14 15.08 -18.83
C MET A 112 -38.07 13.97 -19.32
N PHE A 113 -37.63 13.16 -20.28
CA PHE A 113 -38.39 12.01 -20.76
C PHE A 113 -38.66 11.00 -19.64
N SER A 114 -37.62 10.65 -18.86
CA SER A 114 -37.74 9.74 -17.72
C SER A 114 -38.70 10.27 -16.66
N LEU A 115 -38.67 11.57 -16.39
CA LEU A 115 -39.62 12.23 -15.48
C LEU A 115 -41.05 12.17 -16.00
N LEU A 116 -41.28 12.48 -17.28
CA LEU A 116 -42.60 12.41 -17.91
C LEU A 116 -43.14 10.98 -17.91
N LEU A 117 -42.31 10.00 -18.24
CA LEU A 117 -42.66 8.58 -18.19
C LEU A 117 -43.02 8.16 -16.76
N SER A 118 -42.25 8.56 -15.76
CA SER A 118 -42.51 8.27 -14.34
C SER A 118 -43.82 8.90 -13.86
N VAL A 119 -44.08 10.17 -14.19
CA VAL A 119 -45.35 10.84 -13.88
C VAL A 119 -46.51 10.14 -14.60
N GLY A 120 -46.34 9.78 -15.87
CA GLY A 120 -47.33 9.02 -16.63
C GLY A 120 -47.66 7.68 -15.97
N LEU A 121 -46.64 6.90 -15.63
CA LEU A 121 -46.77 5.55 -15.08
C LEU A 121 -47.33 5.54 -13.64
N PHE A 122 -46.81 6.38 -12.75
CA PHE A 122 -47.13 6.33 -11.33
C PHE A 122 -48.19 7.34 -10.87
N VAL A 123 -48.51 8.34 -11.68
CA VAL A 123 -49.57 9.31 -11.41
C VAL A 123 -50.68 9.19 -12.45
N GLY A 124 -50.36 9.29 -13.74
CA GLY A 124 -51.34 9.30 -14.83
C GLY A 124 -52.19 8.03 -14.91
N ILE A 125 -51.55 6.86 -15.11
CA ILE A 125 -52.22 5.58 -15.30
C ILE A 125 -53.14 5.23 -14.12
N PRO A 126 -52.71 5.27 -12.84
CA PRO A 126 -53.60 5.03 -11.72
C PRO A 126 -54.83 5.94 -11.74
N THR A 127 -54.64 7.24 -12.02
CA THR A 127 -55.72 8.24 -12.05
C THR A 127 -56.76 7.90 -13.11
N VAL A 128 -56.32 7.54 -14.31
CA VAL A 128 -57.20 7.19 -15.43
C VAL A 128 -57.95 5.90 -15.13
N LEU A 129 -57.26 4.87 -14.63
CA LEU A 129 -57.89 3.60 -14.27
C LEU A 129 -58.93 3.77 -13.15
N ALA A 130 -58.62 4.58 -12.12
CA ALA A 130 -59.57 4.87 -11.05
C ALA A 130 -60.78 5.69 -11.53
N ALA A 131 -60.61 6.54 -12.56
CA ALA A 131 -61.71 7.30 -13.15
C ALA A 131 -62.76 6.41 -13.83
N LEU A 132 -62.39 5.23 -14.32
CA LEU A 132 -63.34 4.25 -14.87
C LEU A 132 -64.35 3.78 -13.82
N PHE A 133 -63.94 3.74 -12.55
CA PHE A 133 -64.82 3.36 -11.44
C PHE A 133 -65.80 4.45 -11.01
N LYS A 134 -65.66 5.68 -11.55
CA LYS A 134 -66.58 6.79 -11.27
C LYS A 134 -68.01 6.49 -11.75
N GLY A 135 -68.15 5.68 -12.81
CA GLY A 135 -69.45 5.27 -13.37
C GLY A 135 -70.32 4.47 -12.39
N PHE A 136 -69.73 3.92 -11.31
CA PHE A 136 -70.45 3.13 -10.30
C PHE A 136 -71.01 3.96 -9.13
N GLY A 137 -70.94 5.30 -9.18
CA GLY A 137 -71.52 6.17 -8.15
C GLY A 137 -70.79 6.16 -6.79
N LEU A 138 -69.52 5.74 -6.77
CA LEU A 138 -68.72 5.65 -5.55
C LEU A 138 -68.39 7.02 -4.94
N HIS A 139 -68.30 7.07 -3.61
CA HIS A 139 -67.89 8.27 -2.87
C HIS A 139 -66.43 8.66 -3.22
N PRO A 140 -66.08 9.97 -3.30
CA PRO A 140 -64.72 10.46 -3.60
C PRO A 140 -63.58 9.77 -2.83
N ILE A 141 -63.80 9.48 -1.53
CA ILE A 141 -62.81 8.79 -0.69
C ILE A 141 -62.55 7.35 -1.18
N ALA A 142 -63.60 6.62 -1.55
CA ALA A 142 -63.47 5.25 -2.06
C ALA A 142 -62.72 5.22 -3.39
N LEU A 143 -62.97 6.19 -4.26
CA LEU A 143 -62.27 6.32 -5.53
C LEU A 143 -60.78 6.68 -5.34
N ASN A 144 -60.43 7.53 -4.37
CA ASN A 144 -59.04 7.83 -4.00
C ASN A 144 -58.31 6.60 -3.42
N LEU A 145 -59.03 5.75 -2.67
CA LEU A 145 -58.49 4.51 -2.14
C LEU A 145 -58.23 3.48 -3.25
N ILE A 146 -59.19 3.29 -4.18
CA ILE A 146 -59.01 2.43 -5.36
C ILE A 146 -57.79 2.86 -6.16
N GLU A 147 -57.65 4.16 -6.42
CA GLU A 147 -56.47 4.66 -7.13
C GLU A 147 -55.17 4.33 -6.40
N SER A 148 -55.17 4.49 -5.08
CA SER A 148 -53.99 4.20 -4.25
C SER A 148 -53.60 2.72 -4.31
N VAL A 149 -54.59 1.82 -4.29
CA VAL A 149 -54.37 0.37 -4.46
C VAL A 149 -53.82 0.05 -5.85
N ILE A 150 -54.39 0.63 -6.91
CA ILE A 150 -53.89 0.46 -8.29
C ILE A 150 -52.44 0.94 -8.39
N ARG A 151 -52.12 2.10 -7.81
CA ARG A 151 -50.75 2.65 -7.78
C ARG A 151 -49.78 1.71 -7.07
N VAL A 152 -50.18 1.12 -5.96
CA VAL A 152 -49.37 0.12 -5.24
C VAL A 152 -49.12 -1.11 -6.10
N GLY A 153 -50.17 -1.63 -6.76
CA GLY A 153 -50.05 -2.76 -7.67
C GLY A 153 -49.08 -2.49 -8.82
N ILE A 154 -49.18 -1.33 -9.46
CA ILE A 154 -48.28 -0.92 -10.56
C ILE A 154 -46.83 -0.85 -10.09
N LEU A 155 -46.58 -0.28 -8.90
CA LEU A 155 -45.22 -0.20 -8.36
C LEU A 155 -44.63 -1.57 -8.07
N ILE A 156 -45.37 -2.45 -7.39
CA ILE A 156 -44.88 -3.80 -7.07
C ILE A 156 -44.61 -4.58 -8.36
N LEU A 157 -45.51 -4.49 -9.35
CA LEU A 157 -45.31 -5.12 -10.65
C LEU A 157 -44.07 -4.56 -11.36
N TYR A 158 -43.91 -3.24 -11.40
CA TYR A 158 -42.74 -2.59 -11.99
C TYR A 158 -41.43 -3.07 -11.33
N MET A 159 -41.38 -3.09 -10.00
CA MET A 159 -40.22 -3.56 -9.25
C MET A 159 -39.92 -5.03 -9.51
N TYR A 160 -40.97 -5.87 -9.59
CA TYR A 160 -40.83 -7.27 -9.93
C TYR A 160 -40.23 -7.45 -11.33
N LEU A 161 -40.75 -6.75 -12.35
CA LEU A 161 -40.25 -6.82 -13.72
C LEU A 161 -38.80 -6.34 -13.83
N VAL A 162 -38.48 -5.21 -13.23
CA VAL A 162 -37.14 -4.61 -13.27
C VAL A 162 -36.14 -5.47 -12.49
N SER A 163 -36.56 -6.19 -11.44
CA SER A 163 -35.70 -7.15 -10.71
C SER A 163 -35.26 -8.37 -11.54
N LYS A 164 -35.84 -8.58 -12.72
CA LYS A 164 -35.49 -9.66 -13.65
C LYS A 164 -34.44 -9.26 -14.68
N LEU A 165 -34.07 -7.99 -14.75
CA LEU A 165 -32.98 -7.51 -15.61
C LEU A 165 -31.65 -7.83 -14.92
N ASP A 166 -30.69 -8.40 -15.64
CA ASP A 166 -29.44 -8.92 -15.06
C ASP A 166 -28.63 -7.82 -14.36
N ASP A 167 -28.50 -6.64 -14.98
CA ASP A 167 -27.77 -5.50 -14.39
C ASP A 167 -28.41 -5.05 -13.06
N ILE A 168 -29.74 -5.00 -13.03
CA ILE A 168 -30.48 -4.59 -11.84
C ILE A 168 -30.44 -5.67 -10.77
N TYR A 169 -30.52 -6.94 -11.16
CA TYR A 169 -30.35 -8.06 -10.25
C TYR A 169 -29.00 -7.96 -9.54
N ARG A 170 -27.94 -7.64 -10.28
CA ARG A 170 -26.59 -7.45 -9.76
C ARG A 170 -26.50 -6.25 -8.81
N VAL A 171 -27.09 -5.10 -9.16
CA VAL A 171 -27.21 -3.94 -8.25
C VAL A 171 -27.95 -4.31 -6.95
N PHE A 172 -28.99 -5.15 -7.02
CA PHE A 172 -29.70 -5.63 -5.83
C PHE A 172 -28.87 -6.60 -4.98
N GLN A 173 -27.89 -7.31 -5.55
CA GLN A 173 -26.91 -8.05 -4.76
C GLN A 173 -25.96 -7.11 -4.01
N TYR A 174 -25.41 -6.08 -4.67
CA TYR A 174 -24.61 -5.05 -4.01
C TYR A 174 -25.38 -4.34 -2.89
N HIS A 175 -26.68 -4.15 -3.06
CA HIS A 175 -27.56 -3.64 -2.00
C HIS A 175 -27.69 -4.62 -0.82
N GLY A 176 -27.74 -5.92 -1.10
CA GLY A 176 -27.62 -6.95 -0.07
C GLY A 176 -26.28 -6.89 0.67
N ALA A 177 -25.17 -6.73 -0.06
CA ALA A 177 -23.83 -6.57 0.50
C ALA A 177 -23.71 -5.34 1.41
N GLU A 178 -24.30 -4.21 0.97
CA GLU A 178 -24.40 -2.99 1.76
C GLU A 178 -25.04 -3.26 3.13
N HIS A 179 -26.26 -3.82 3.13
CA HIS A 179 -27.01 -4.07 4.37
C HIS A 179 -26.28 -5.02 5.32
N LYS A 180 -25.74 -6.13 4.80
CA LYS A 180 -25.01 -7.09 5.63
C LYS A 180 -23.77 -6.48 6.26
N THR A 181 -23.05 -5.66 5.49
CA THR A 181 -21.83 -4.97 5.94
C THR A 181 -22.14 -3.95 7.04
N ILE A 182 -23.20 -3.17 6.86
CA ILE A 182 -23.70 -2.22 7.86
C ILE A 182 -24.10 -2.95 9.15
N PHE A 183 -24.84 -4.06 9.06
CA PHE A 183 -25.22 -4.84 10.23
C PHE A 183 -24.01 -5.42 10.99
N CYS A 184 -23.02 -5.95 10.28
CA CYS A 184 -21.78 -6.44 10.89
C CYS A 184 -21.08 -5.32 11.68
N TYR A 185 -21.01 -4.12 11.10
CA TYR A 185 -20.41 -2.95 11.73
C TYR A 185 -21.19 -2.48 12.97
N GLU A 186 -22.51 -2.46 12.90
CA GLU A 186 -23.38 -2.06 14.01
C GLU A 186 -23.35 -3.02 15.19
N ASN A 187 -22.98 -4.27 14.95
CA ASN A 187 -22.76 -5.28 15.98
C ASN A 187 -21.30 -5.34 16.46
N GLU A 188 -20.45 -4.42 16.00
CA GLU A 188 -19.05 -4.27 16.43
C GLU A 188 -18.19 -5.51 16.13
N GLU A 189 -18.59 -6.32 15.15
CA GLU A 189 -17.78 -7.43 14.65
C GLU A 189 -16.74 -6.97 13.63
N LYS A 190 -15.63 -7.72 13.54
CA LYS A 190 -14.60 -7.46 12.52
C LYS A 190 -15.20 -7.62 11.12
N LEU A 191 -14.98 -6.62 10.26
CA LEU A 191 -15.44 -6.59 8.87
C LEU A 191 -14.63 -7.57 8.01
N THR A 192 -14.99 -8.85 8.10
CA THR A 192 -14.49 -9.95 7.28
C THR A 192 -15.63 -10.53 6.46
N ILE A 193 -15.32 -11.20 5.34
CA ILE A 193 -16.34 -11.79 4.46
C ILE A 193 -17.17 -12.81 5.25
N GLU A 194 -16.52 -13.63 6.08
CA GLU A 194 -17.15 -14.68 6.87
C GLU A 194 -18.14 -14.12 7.91
N ASN A 195 -17.79 -13.01 8.57
CA ASN A 195 -18.68 -12.37 9.53
C ASN A 195 -19.84 -11.68 8.83
N VAL A 196 -19.58 -10.91 7.76
CA VAL A 196 -20.60 -10.16 7.02
C VAL A 196 -21.68 -11.09 6.45
N LYS A 197 -21.29 -12.25 5.91
CA LYS A 197 -22.24 -13.23 5.33
C LYS A 197 -23.35 -13.67 6.29
N ARG A 198 -23.08 -13.72 7.61
CA ARG A 198 -24.00 -14.20 8.65
C ARG A 198 -25.16 -13.24 8.91
N TYR A 199 -25.00 -11.96 8.53
CA TYR A 199 -26.00 -10.94 8.76
C TYR A 199 -27.12 -10.97 7.72
N SER A 200 -28.29 -10.47 8.10
CA SER A 200 -29.45 -10.38 7.22
C SER A 200 -29.29 -9.27 6.18
N ARG A 201 -29.81 -9.46 4.98
CA ARG A 201 -29.94 -8.40 3.97
C ARG A 201 -31.17 -7.50 4.20
N PHE A 202 -31.95 -7.71 5.26
CA PHE A 202 -33.17 -6.95 5.53
C PHE A 202 -32.95 -5.90 6.62
N HIS A 203 -32.75 -4.65 6.22
CA HIS A 203 -32.38 -3.56 7.12
C HIS A 203 -33.54 -2.55 7.31
N PRO A 204 -33.94 -2.22 8.56
CA PRO A 204 -35.12 -1.39 8.83
C PRO A 204 -34.95 0.08 8.41
N ARG A 205 -33.70 0.55 8.24
CA ARG A 205 -33.37 1.94 7.87
C ARG A 205 -33.11 2.14 6.37
N CYS A 206 -33.41 1.14 5.55
CA CYS A 206 -33.22 1.20 4.10
C CYS A 206 -34.18 2.20 3.41
N GLY A 207 -33.75 2.83 2.32
CA GLY A 207 -34.57 3.69 1.46
C GLY A 207 -35.76 2.98 0.79
N THR A 208 -35.79 1.65 0.74
CA THR A 208 -36.98 0.90 0.27
C THR A 208 -38.16 1.02 1.24
N ASN A 209 -37.87 1.19 2.53
CA ASN A 209 -38.87 1.56 3.52
C ASN A 209 -39.37 2.99 3.27
N PHE A 210 -38.53 3.89 2.75
CA PHE A 210 -38.95 5.22 2.30
C PHE A 210 -39.96 5.14 1.17
N LEU A 211 -39.74 4.29 0.17
CA LEU A 211 -40.67 4.12 -0.94
C LEU A 211 -42.05 3.66 -0.44
N PHE A 212 -42.10 2.61 0.38
CA PHE A 212 -43.36 2.11 0.95
C PHE A 212 -44.07 3.15 1.83
N LEU A 213 -43.34 3.80 2.74
CA LEU A 213 -43.92 4.81 3.63
C LEU A 213 -44.40 6.04 2.84
N THR A 214 -43.71 6.43 1.77
CA THR A 214 -44.15 7.50 0.87
C THR A 214 -45.49 7.15 0.27
N MET A 215 -45.67 5.90 -0.17
CA MET A 215 -46.95 5.46 -0.71
C MET A 215 -48.04 5.52 0.37
N PHE A 216 -47.80 4.97 1.55
CA PHE A 216 -48.76 4.96 2.65
C PHE A 216 -49.19 6.38 3.05
N VAL A 217 -48.24 7.29 3.24
CA VAL A 217 -48.50 8.70 3.51
C VAL A 217 -49.26 9.35 2.35
N SER A 218 -48.93 9.00 1.10
CA SER A 218 -49.64 9.51 -0.07
C SER A 218 -51.12 9.09 -0.09
N ILE A 219 -51.46 7.88 0.37
CA ILE A 219 -52.87 7.44 0.47
C ILE A 219 -53.63 8.37 1.41
N ILE A 220 -53.05 8.64 2.59
CA ILE A 220 -53.67 9.50 3.60
C ILE A 220 -53.81 10.93 3.07
N VAL A 221 -52.72 11.53 2.58
CA VAL A 221 -52.72 12.92 2.09
C VAL A 221 -53.69 13.10 0.91
N PHE A 222 -53.70 12.17 -0.05
CA PHE A 222 -54.57 12.29 -1.22
C PHE A 222 -56.03 11.90 -0.93
N SER A 223 -56.31 11.08 0.08
CA SER A 223 -57.69 10.78 0.49
C SER A 223 -58.47 12.03 0.94
N LEU A 224 -57.75 13.04 1.45
CA LEU A 224 -58.30 14.33 1.87
C LEU A 224 -58.54 15.31 0.71
N THR A 225 -58.17 14.92 -0.53
CA THR A 225 -58.36 15.76 -1.72
C THR A 225 -59.65 15.39 -2.48
N GLY A 226 -60.35 16.40 -2.99
CA GLY A 226 -61.62 16.21 -3.70
C GLY A 226 -61.48 15.52 -5.07
N TRP A 227 -62.58 15.00 -5.59
CA TRP A 227 -62.63 14.27 -6.87
C TRP A 227 -62.98 15.21 -8.05
N GLY A 228 -62.06 16.11 -8.40
CA GLY A 228 -62.18 17.07 -9.50
C GLY A 228 -61.85 16.50 -10.90
N GLY A 229 -61.35 17.33 -11.82
CA GLY A 229 -60.89 16.87 -13.15
C GLY A 229 -59.61 16.03 -13.09
N VAL A 230 -59.34 15.23 -14.13
CA VAL A 230 -58.13 14.38 -14.20
C VAL A 230 -56.84 15.23 -14.20
N ILE A 231 -56.79 16.29 -15.03
CA ILE A 231 -55.64 17.20 -15.12
C ILE A 231 -55.41 17.94 -13.79
N GLN A 232 -56.50 18.47 -13.20
CA GLN A 232 -56.44 19.15 -11.91
C GLN A 232 -55.82 18.26 -10.82
N ARG A 233 -56.14 16.96 -10.84
CA ARG A 233 -55.59 15.99 -9.87
C ARG A 233 -54.13 15.66 -10.12
N ILE A 234 -53.73 15.51 -11.37
CA ILE A 234 -52.32 15.31 -11.71
C ILE A 234 -51.50 16.49 -11.19
N ILE A 235 -51.95 17.73 -11.42
CA ILE A 235 -51.29 18.94 -10.92
C ILE A 235 -51.23 18.94 -9.38
N LEU A 236 -52.36 18.71 -8.70
CA LEU A 236 -52.41 18.68 -7.23
C LEU A 236 -51.47 17.63 -6.63
N ARG A 237 -51.34 16.46 -7.27
CA ARG A 237 -50.46 15.38 -6.80
C ARG A 237 -48.99 15.73 -6.94
N VAL A 238 -48.62 16.36 -8.06
CA VAL A 238 -47.25 16.84 -8.27
C VAL A 238 -46.92 17.94 -7.24
N LEU A 239 -47.84 18.88 -7.01
CA LEU A 239 -47.63 19.96 -6.03
C LEU A 239 -47.53 19.48 -4.57
N LEU A 240 -48.28 18.43 -4.20
CA LEU A 240 -48.26 17.88 -2.84
C LEU A 240 -47.12 16.87 -2.60
N MET A 241 -46.39 16.46 -3.64
CA MET A 241 -45.29 15.49 -3.52
C MET A 241 -44.20 15.91 -2.51
N PRO A 242 -43.74 17.17 -2.46
CA PRO A 242 -42.77 17.60 -1.45
C PRO A 242 -43.30 17.46 -0.02
N PHE A 243 -44.60 17.70 0.19
CA PHE A 243 -45.24 17.55 1.50
C PHE A 243 -45.30 16.09 1.95
N VAL A 244 -45.67 15.18 1.04
CA VAL A 244 -45.64 13.73 1.28
C VAL A 244 -44.22 13.27 1.63
N ALA A 245 -43.21 13.72 0.89
CA ALA A 245 -41.81 13.41 1.16
C ALA A 245 -41.35 13.93 2.54
N GLY A 246 -41.77 15.15 2.91
CA GLY A 246 -41.49 15.76 4.21
C GLY A 246 -42.03 14.93 5.38
N ILE A 247 -43.30 14.53 5.35
CA ILE A 247 -43.92 13.68 6.38
C ILE A 247 -43.23 12.30 6.42
N THR A 248 -42.98 11.72 5.26
CA THR A 248 -42.36 10.39 5.17
C THR A 248 -40.97 10.35 5.79
N TYR A 249 -40.16 11.39 5.56
CA TYR A 249 -38.85 11.52 6.18
C TYR A 249 -38.93 11.55 7.71
N GLU A 250 -39.88 12.29 8.28
CA GLU A 250 -40.07 12.35 9.73
C GLU A 250 -40.49 10.98 10.31
N LEU A 251 -41.35 10.25 9.61
CA LEU A 251 -41.75 8.89 10.01
C LEU A 251 -40.56 7.92 10.02
N ILE A 252 -39.70 7.96 9.01
CA ILE A 252 -38.50 7.10 8.95
C ILE A 252 -37.52 7.45 10.05
N LYS A 253 -37.32 8.75 10.29
CA LYS A 253 -36.45 9.21 11.36
C LYS A 253 -36.97 8.78 12.74
N TRP A 254 -38.29 8.75 12.92
CA TRP A 254 -38.92 8.24 14.12
C TRP A 254 -38.78 6.71 14.25
N LEU A 255 -38.98 5.95 13.16
CA LEU A 255 -38.78 4.50 13.10
C LEU A 255 -37.33 4.11 13.41
N GLY A 256 -36.36 4.86 12.89
CA GLY A 256 -34.93 4.62 13.15
C GLY A 256 -34.50 4.91 14.59
N LYS A 257 -35.35 5.50 15.42
CA LYS A 257 -35.08 5.83 16.84
C LYS A 257 -35.86 4.96 17.83
N THR A 258 -36.77 4.12 17.35
CA THR A 258 -37.79 3.47 18.18
C THR A 258 -37.83 1.96 17.95
N ASP A 259 -37.63 1.16 18.99
CA ASP A 259 -37.74 -0.31 18.94
C ASP A 259 -39.12 -0.85 19.34
N SER A 260 -40.13 0.02 19.35
CA SER A 260 -41.48 -0.32 19.82
C SER A 260 -42.18 -1.35 18.91
N LYS A 261 -43.12 -2.11 19.47
CA LYS A 261 -43.96 -3.06 18.71
C LYS A 261 -44.68 -2.37 17.55
N LEU A 262 -45.15 -1.14 17.75
CA LEU A 262 -45.80 -0.33 16.72
C LEU A 262 -44.83 0.04 15.58
N GLY A 263 -43.59 0.40 15.90
CA GLY A 263 -42.55 0.68 14.91
C GLY A 263 -42.25 -0.54 14.03
N LYS A 264 -42.17 -1.73 14.62
CA LYS A 264 -41.97 -3.00 13.89
C LYS A 264 -43.13 -3.32 12.95
N ILE A 265 -44.37 -3.09 13.37
CA ILE A 265 -45.57 -3.29 12.53
C ILE A 265 -45.53 -2.34 11.32
N ILE A 266 -45.20 -1.07 11.53
CA ILE A 266 -45.15 -0.06 10.47
C ILE A 266 -44.01 -0.34 9.47
N ALA A 267 -42.86 -0.82 9.94
CA ALA A 267 -41.71 -1.14 9.10
C ALA A 267 -41.83 -2.49 8.35
N TYR A 268 -42.67 -3.41 8.82
CA TYR A 268 -42.76 -4.79 8.29
C TYR A 268 -43.05 -4.86 6.78
N PRO A 269 -44.03 -4.12 6.22
CA PRO A 269 -44.29 -4.17 4.77
C PRO A 269 -43.09 -3.66 3.96
N GLY A 270 -42.38 -2.65 4.47
CA GLY A 270 -41.14 -2.15 3.86
C GLY A 270 -40.01 -3.18 3.89
N LEU A 271 -39.88 -3.95 4.98
CA LEU A 271 -38.95 -5.09 5.06
C LEU A 271 -39.31 -6.19 4.05
N LYS A 272 -40.60 -6.50 3.88
CA LYS A 272 -41.03 -7.50 2.91
C LYS A 272 -40.72 -7.07 1.47
N LEU A 273 -40.83 -5.79 1.16
CA LEU A 273 -40.45 -5.23 -0.15
C LEU A 273 -38.96 -5.45 -0.46
N GLN A 274 -38.10 -5.55 0.57
CA GLN A 274 -36.68 -5.81 0.39
C GLN A 274 -36.38 -7.20 -0.20
N GLU A 275 -37.31 -8.15 -0.15
CA GLU A 275 -37.16 -9.42 -0.85
C GLU A 275 -37.05 -9.25 -2.38
N LEU A 276 -37.67 -8.19 -2.90
CA LEU A 276 -37.60 -7.82 -4.32
C LEU A 276 -36.39 -6.95 -4.63
N THR A 277 -36.02 -6.01 -3.74
CA THR A 277 -34.99 -4.99 -3.99
C THR A 277 -33.60 -5.30 -3.44
N THR A 278 -33.44 -6.45 -2.79
CA THR A 278 -32.14 -6.96 -2.39
C THR A 278 -32.03 -8.41 -2.88
N LYS A 279 -30.81 -8.88 -3.08
CA LYS A 279 -30.47 -10.28 -3.40
C LYS A 279 -29.27 -10.70 -2.57
N GLU A 280 -29.01 -12.01 -2.48
CA GLU A 280 -27.84 -12.50 -1.76
C GLU A 280 -26.57 -12.14 -2.54
N PRO A 281 -25.60 -11.47 -1.90
CA PRO A 281 -24.34 -11.12 -2.53
C PRO A 281 -23.34 -12.29 -2.51
N ASP A 282 -22.42 -12.26 -3.46
CA ASP A 282 -21.21 -13.08 -3.42
C ASP A 282 -20.07 -12.41 -2.64
N ASP A 283 -18.97 -13.15 -2.45
CA ASP A 283 -17.79 -12.73 -1.70
C ASP A 283 -17.13 -11.49 -2.30
N SER A 284 -17.13 -11.38 -3.63
CA SER A 284 -16.53 -10.27 -4.35
C SER A 284 -17.32 -8.97 -4.13
N GLN A 285 -18.64 -9.06 -4.04
CA GLN A 285 -19.53 -7.93 -3.75
C GLN A 285 -19.42 -7.50 -2.28
N ILE A 286 -19.29 -8.46 -1.35
CA ILE A 286 -19.04 -8.20 0.06
C ILE A 286 -17.71 -7.47 0.26
N GLU A 287 -16.66 -7.87 -0.46
CA GLU A 287 -15.35 -7.21 -0.41
C GLU A 287 -15.44 -5.72 -0.77
N VAL A 288 -16.19 -5.39 -1.84
CA VAL A 288 -16.43 -4.01 -2.26
C VAL A 288 -17.20 -3.22 -1.20
N ALA A 289 -18.24 -3.81 -0.61
CA ALA A 289 -19.02 -3.17 0.45
C ALA A 289 -18.17 -2.91 1.71
N ILE A 290 -17.31 -3.86 2.10
CA ILE A 290 -16.34 -3.70 3.21
C ILE A 290 -15.37 -2.56 2.89
N ALA A 291 -14.78 -2.54 1.70
CA ALA A 291 -13.83 -1.50 1.29
C ALA A 291 -14.47 -0.10 1.36
N SER A 292 -15.70 0.03 0.86
CA SER A 292 -16.48 1.27 0.92
C SER A 292 -16.71 1.72 2.37
N LEU A 293 -17.17 0.81 3.24
CA LEU A 293 -17.44 1.14 4.63
C LEU A 293 -16.18 1.52 5.41
N LEU A 294 -15.09 0.74 5.24
CA LEU A 294 -13.80 1.01 5.87
C LEU A 294 -13.29 2.39 5.49
N ALA A 295 -13.37 2.76 4.20
CA ALA A 295 -12.99 4.08 3.73
C ALA A 295 -13.89 5.20 4.30
N ALA A 296 -15.21 4.98 4.36
CA ALA A 296 -16.17 5.95 4.89
C ALA A 296 -16.01 6.21 6.41
N GLU A 297 -15.53 5.22 7.16
CA GLU A 297 -15.23 5.31 8.60
C GLU A 297 -13.75 5.63 8.90
N GLY A 298 -12.88 5.61 7.88
CA GLY A 298 -11.44 5.80 8.03
C GLY A 298 -10.73 4.69 8.81
N ILE A 299 -11.21 3.45 8.66
CA ILE A 299 -10.63 2.26 9.30
C ILE A 299 -9.65 1.62 8.31
N GLU A 300 -8.36 1.59 8.65
CA GLU A 300 -7.33 0.99 7.79
C GLU A 300 -7.13 -0.51 8.10
N TYR A 301 -7.13 -1.36 7.07
CA TYR A 301 -6.82 -2.79 7.21
C TYR A 301 -5.31 -3.03 7.28
N LYS A 302 -4.83 -3.58 8.39
CA LYS A 302 -3.42 -3.93 8.58
C LYS A 302 -3.16 -5.38 8.16
N LYS A 303 -2.07 -5.63 7.43
CA LYS A 303 -1.65 -7.00 7.10
C LYS A 303 -0.93 -7.62 8.30
N LYS A 304 -1.09 -8.93 8.47
CA LYS A 304 -0.36 -9.70 9.49
C LYS A 304 1.09 -9.96 9.07
N ILE A 305 2.00 -10.05 10.03
CA ILE A 305 3.42 -10.41 9.82
C ILE A 305 3.56 -11.65 8.93
N GLY A 306 2.81 -12.72 9.25
CA GLY A 306 2.88 -13.99 8.51
C GLY A 306 2.47 -13.88 7.04
N LYS A 307 1.57 -12.94 6.70
CA LYS A 307 1.15 -12.68 5.31
C LYS A 307 2.23 -11.90 4.56
N LEU A 308 2.80 -10.87 5.19
CA LEU A 308 3.90 -10.07 4.61
C LEU A 308 5.13 -10.93 4.31
N LEU A 309 5.56 -11.76 5.27
CA LEU A 309 6.71 -12.65 5.09
C LEU A 309 6.52 -13.61 3.93
N LYS A 310 5.31 -14.15 3.75
CA LYS A 310 4.99 -15.03 2.63
C LYS A 310 5.07 -14.28 1.30
N GLU A 311 4.37 -13.16 1.18
CA GLU A 311 4.37 -12.32 -0.03
C GLU A 311 5.78 -11.88 -0.42
N GLY A 312 6.59 -11.38 0.52
CA GLY A 312 7.97 -10.98 0.22
C GLY A 312 8.88 -12.16 -0.12
N SER A 313 8.71 -13.32 0.53
CA SER A 313 9.48 -14.52 0.20
C SER A 313 9.17 -15.02 -1.22
N ASP A 314 7.89 -15.00 -1.61
CA ASP A 314 7.45 -15.43 -2.94
C ASP A 314 8.05 -14.50 -4.03
N ILE A 315 8.02 -13.17 -3.83
CA ILE A 315 8.63 -12.19 -4.74
C ILE A 315 10.13 -12.43 -4.93
N LEU A 316 10.86 -12.65 -3.83
CA LEU A 316 12.31 -12.86 -3.89
C LEU A 316 12.66 -14.24 -4.49
N LYS A 317 11.83 -15.25 -4.26
CA LYS A 317 11.98 -16.56 -4.88
C LYS A 317 11.81 -16.49 -6.39
N GLU A 318 10.81 -15.76 -6.88
CA GLU A 318 10.60 -15.52 -8.31
C GLU A 318 11.79 -14.81 -8.97
N ALA A 319 12.49 -13.94 -8.22
CA ALA A 319 13.71 -13.28 -8.66
C ALA A 319 14.98 -14.14 -8.53
N SER A 320 14.87 -15.43 -8.22
CA SER A 320 16.01 -16.34 -8.04
C SER A 320 17.02 -15.83 -7.01
N ILE A 321 16.53 -15.38 -5.85
CA ILE A 321 17.36 -15.10 -4.67
C ILE A 321 17.43 -16.37 -3.82
N ASP A 322 18.61 -16.94 -3.61
CA ASP A 322 18.76 -18.21 -2.88
C ASP A 322 18.31 -18.12 -1.41
N THR A 323 18.60 -16.99 -0.76
CA THR A 323 18.27 -16.73 0.64
C THR A 323 16.91 -16.06 0.84
N TYR A 324 15.97 -16.20 -0.12
CA TYR A 324 14.69 -15.47 -0.17
C TYR A 324 13.90 -15.44 1.15
N ILE A 325 13.86 -16.55 1.90
CA ILE A 325 13.17 -16.61 3.21
C ILE A 325 13.89 -15.75 4.25
N LEU A 326 15.21 -15.89 4.33
CA LEU A 326 16.03 -15.18 5.31
C LEU A 326 16.02 -13.68 5.01
N ASP A 327 16.21 -13.30 3.75
CA ASP A 327 16.19 -11.91 3.31
C ASP A 327 14.84 -11.25 3.63
N SER A 328 13.73 -11.92 3.33
CA SER A 328 12.39 -11.46 3.69
C SER A 328 12.22 -11.20 5.19
N GLN A 329 12.76 -12.09 6.04
CA GLN A 329 12.74 -11.95 7.49
C GLN A 329 13.61 -10.78 7.97
N LEU A 330 14.85 -10.67 7.47
CA LEU A 330 15.76 -9.59 7.84
C LEU A 330 15.20 -8.21 7.45
N LEU A 331 14.60 -8.10 6.27
CA LEU A 331 14.00 -6.86 5.78
C LEU A 331 12.76 -6.46 6.59
N LEU A 332 11.85 -7.40 6.89
CA LEU A 332 10.70 -7.07 7.74
C LEU A 332 11.15 -6.71 9.15
N GLY A 333 12.09 -7.47 9.71
CA GLY A 333 12.66 -7.24 11.04
C GLY A 333 13.28 -5.85 11.17
N LYS A 334 14.02 -5.41 10.16
CA LYS A 334 14.56 -4.03 10.08
C LYS A 334 13.45 -2.98 10.16
N VAL A 335 12.37 -3.14 9.39
CA VAL A 335 11.30 -2.15 9.29
C VAL A 335 10.49 -2.03 10.57
N ILE A 336 10.18 -3.14 11.22
CA ILE A 336 9.42 -3.14 12.48
C ILE A 336 10.31 -3.09 13.73
N ASN A 337 11.63 -3.03 13.55
CA ASN A 337 12.65 -3.05 14.60
C ASN A 337 12.50 -4.26 15.54
N LYS A 338 12.45 -5.46 14.96
CA LYS A 338 12.32 -6.74 15.67
C LYS A 338 13.29 -7.77 15.10
N ASP A 339 13.69 -8.70 15.95
CA ASP A 339 14.54 -9.81 15.53
C ASP A 339 13.75 -10.91 14.81
N LYS A 340 14.49 -11.89 14.29
CA LYS A 340 13.93 -13.05 13.60
C LYS A 340 13.04 -13.90 14.52
N LEU A 341 13.39 -14.03 15.80
CA LEU A 341 12.65 -14.85 16.76
C LEU A 341 11.24 -14.28 17.00
N TYR A 342 11.13 -12.97 17.12
CA TYR A 342 9.88 -12.25 17.25
C TYR A 342 8.97 -12.48 16.04
N LEU A 343 9.51 -12.35 14.82
CA LEU A 343 8.75 -12.56 13.58
C LEU A 343 8.18 -13.96 13.46
N ILE A 344 8.93 -14.98 13.91
CA ILE A 344 8.51 -16.38 13.86
C ILE A 344 7.41 -16.67 14.88
N THR A 345 7.51 -16.08 16.07
CA THR A 345 6.58 -16.33 17.19
C THR A 345 5.31 -15.48 17.14
N ASN A 346 5.32 -14.32 16.46
CA ASN A 346 4.22 -13.36 16.43
C ASN A 346 3.60 -13.19 15.03
N ARG A 347 3.45 -14.29 14.28
CA ARG A 347 2.96 -14.23 12.88
C ARG A 347 1.58 -13.60 12.70
N ASP A 348 0.75 -13.60 13.75
CA ASP A 348 -0.61 -13.06 13.73
C ASP A 348 -0.71 -11.56 14.05
N GLU A 349 0.40 -10.92 14.42
CA GLU A 349 0.42 -9.49 14.73
C GLU A 349 0.25 -8.64 13.47
N GLU A 350 -0.49 -7.54 13.61
CA GLU A 350 -0.80 -6.60 12.54
C GLU A 350 0.32 -5.55 12.36
N VAL A 351 0.73 -5.34 11.11
CA VAL A 351 1.76 -4.37 10.72
C VAL A 351 1.12 -3.10 10.17
N SER A 352 1.64 -1.94 10.57
CA SER A 352 1.14 -0.65 10.09
C SER A 352 1.30 -0.51 8.57
N LYS A 353 0.42 0.26 7.91
CA LYS A 353 0.52 0.49 6.46
C LYS A 353 1.83 1.17 6.04
N LYS A 354 2.37 2.05 6.88
CA LYS A 354 3.68 2.67 6.67
C LYS A 354 4.79 1.62 6.63
N ALA A 355 4.81 0.73 7.62
CA ALA A 355 5.79 -0.36 7.68
C ALA A 355 5.58 -1.37 6.53
N GLU A 356 4.34 -1.70 6.16
CA GLU A 356 4.07 -2.52 4.98
C GLU A 356 4.69 -1.90 3.71
N LYS A 357 4.49 -0.60 3.50
CA LYS A 357 5.04 0.11 2.34
C LYS A 357 6.58 0.08 2.34
N GLU A 358 7.19 0.46 3.46
CA GLU A 358 8.65 0.47 3.61
C GLU A 358 9.24 -0.94 3.39
N TYR A 359 8.61 -1.98 3.94
CA TYR A 359 9.02 -3.36 3.71
C TYR A 359 9.03 -3.74 2.23
N PHE A 360 7.97 -3.45 1.49
CA PHE A 360 7.93 -3.77 0.06
C PHE A 360 8.90 -2.92 -0.77
N GLU A 361 9.21 -1.69 -0.37
CA GLU A 361 10.27 -0.89 -1.00
C GLU A 361 11.65 -1.57 -0.85
N LEU A 362 11.96 -2.14 0.33
CA LEU A 362 13.19 -2.90 0.54
C LEU A 362 13.19 -4.23 -0.23
N ILE A 363 12.04 -4.92 -0.31
CA ILE A 363 11.89 -6.13 -1.12
C ILE A 363 12.18 -5.84 -2.59
N GLN A 364 11.72 -4.70 -3.14
CA GLN A 364 12.05 -4.35 -4.53
C GLN A 364 13.54 -4.09 -4.74
N LYS A 365 14.23 -3.44 -3.78
CA LYS A 365 15.69 -3.29 -3.85
C LYS A 365 16.37 -4.65 -3.91
N ARG A 366 15.97 -5.59 -3.03
CA ARG A 366 16.56 -6.92 -3.01
C ARG A 366 16.21 -7.75 -4.25
N LYS A 367 15.00 -7.60 -4.79
CA LYS A 367 14.54 -8.21 -6.04
C LYS A 367 15.47 -7.83 -7.21
N ASN A 368 15.94 -6.59 -7.23
CA ASN A 368 16.91 -6.09 -8.21
C ASN A 368 18.36 -6.51 -7.92
N LYS A 369 18.59 -7.54 -7.10
CA LYS A 369 19.91 -8.07 -6.74
C LYS A 369 20.78 -7.20 -5.84
N MET A 370 20.30 -6.04 -5.38
CA MET A 370 21.06 -5.23 -4.41
C MET A 370 21.47 -6.08 -3.19
N PRO A 371 22.75 -6.09 -2.79
CA PRO A 371 23.23 -6.86 -1.64
C PRO A 371 22.41 -6.60 -0.37
N ILE A 372 22.02 -7.68 0.31
CA ILE A 372 21.21 -7.57 1.55
C ILE A 372 21.92 -6.72 2.60
N LYS A 373 23.26 -6.82 2.71
CA LYS A 373 24.08 -6.05 3.65
C LYS A 373 24.03 -4.54 3.39
N TYR A 374 23.96 -4.09 2.13
CA TYR A 374 23.73 -2.67 1.80
C TYR A 374 22.33 -2.19 2.16
N ILE A 375 21.30 -3.03 1.93
CA ILE A 375 19.93 -2.69 2.30
C ILE A 375 19.80 -2.58 3.82
N LEU A 376 20.43 -3.50 4.56
CA LEU A 376 20.50 -3.49 6.02
C LEU A 376 21.42 -2.40 6.56
N LYS A 377 22.39 -1.93 5.77
CA LYS A 377 23.50 -1.05 6.16
C LYS A 377 24.39 -1.62 7.26
N ASN A 378 24.52 -2.94 7.29
CA ASN A 378 25.30 -3.67 8.29
C ASN A 378 25.90 -4.94 7.69
N ALA A 379 27.14 -5.24 8.07
CA ALA A 379 27.85 -6.47 7.75
C ALA A 379 28.60 -6.94 9.00
N GLU A 380 28.50 -8.22 9.33
CA GLU A 380 29.31 -8.83 10.38
C GLU A 380 30.66 -9.26 9.80
N PHE A 381 31.73 -9.08 10.58
CA PHE A 381 33.10 -9.48 10.28
C PHE A 381 33.88 -9.65 11.59
N MET A 382 34.59 -10.76 11.79
CA MET A 382 35.32 -11.11 13.01
C MET A 382 34.45 -11.07 14.29
N GLY A 383 33.16 -11.37 14.20
CA GLY A 383 32.19 -11.25 15.30
C GLY A 383 31.79 -9.81 15.64
N LEU A 384 32.20 -8.83 14.83
CA LEU A 384 31.93 -7.41 15.01
C LEU A 384 30.97 -6.90 13.93
N ASP A 385 30.07 -5.99 14.30
CA ASP A 385 29.14 -5.37 13.36
C ASP A 385 29.72 -4.10 12.73
N PHE A 386 29.82 -4.07 11.40
CA PHE A 386 30.29 -2.93 10.61
C PHE A 386 29.15 -2.29 9.83
N ASN A 387 29.06 -0.96 9.90
CA ASN A 387 28.24 -0.20 8.99
C ASN A 387 28.84 -0.30 7.58
N VAL A 388 27.98 -0.51 6.59
CA VAL A 388 28.35 -0.57 5.17
C VAL A 388 27.33 0.21 4.34
N GLU A 389 27.78 0.78 3.22
CA GLU A 389 26.93 1.44 2.23
C GLU A 389 27.50 1.25 0.81
N GLU A 390 26.69 1.56 -0.20
CA GLU A 390 27.13 1.51 -1.59
C GLU A 390 28.35 2.42 -1.81
N GLY A 391 29.41 1.88 -2.42
CA GLY A 391 30.69 2.57 -2.56
C GLY A 391 31.78 2.13 -1.58
N VAL A 392 31.51 1.16 -0.69
CA VAL A 392 32.55 0.40 0.04
C VAL A 392 32.41 -1.10 -0.19
N LEU A 393 33.54 -1.81 -0.30
CA LEU A 393 33.53 -3.26 -0.37
C LEU A 393 32.86 -3.85 0.89
N ILE A 394 31.97 -4.82 0.69
CA ILE A 394 31.35 -5.54 1.80
C ILE A 394 32.38 -6.53 2.36
N PRO A 395 32.74 -6.47 3.67
CA PRO A 395 33.71 -7.37 4.28
C PRO A 395 33.39 -8.85 4.00
N ARG A 396 34.43 -9.60 3.60
CA ARG A 396 34.34 -11.01 3.23
C ARG A 396 34.87 -11.89 4.37
N PRO A 397 34.27 -13.08 4.58
CA PRO A 397 34.80 -14.04 5.56
C PRO A 397 36.25 -14.45 5.26
N ASP A 398 36.64 -14.57 3.99
CA ASP A 398 38.01 -14.95 3.63
C ASP A 398 39.06 -13.91 4.10
N THR A 399 38.66 -12.63 4.21
CA THR A 399 39.50 -11.55 4.72
C THR A 399 39.81 -11.71 6.21
N GLU A 400 39.03 -12.50 6.95
CA GLU A 400 39.31 -12.79 8.37
C GLU A 400 40.65 -13.49 8.56
N ILE A 401 41.08 -14.31 7.59
CA ILE A 401 42.38 -14.99 7.61
C ILE A 401 43.53 -13.96 7.64
N LEU A 402 43.42 -12.85 6.91
CA LEU A 402 44.43 -11.78 6.93
C LEU A 402 44.56 -11.14 8.31
N VAL A 403 43.42 -10.92 8.98
CA VAL A 403 43.38 -10.38 10.34
C VAL A 403 43.98 -11.38 11.33
N GLU A 404 43.58 -12.65 11.27
CA GLU A 404 44.07 -13.71 12.13
C GLU A 404 45.59 -13.91 12.01
N GLU A 405 46.12 -13.95 10.78
CA GLU A 405 47.56 -14.08 10.55
C GLU A 405 48.32 -12.86 11.04
N THR A 406 47.79 -11.67 10.79
CA THR A 406 48.40 -10.41 11.25
C THR A 406 48.43 -10.34 12.79
N LEU A 407 47.39 -10.80 13.48
CA LEU A 407 47.31 -10.84 14.94
C LEU A 407 48.40 -11.72 15.60
N LYS A 408 48.94 -12.71 14.89
CA LYS A 408 50.05 -13.55 15.38
C LYS A 408 51.36 -12.75 15.51
N HIS A 409 51.47 -11.66 14.76
CA HIS A 409 52.64 -10.79 14.74
C HIS A 409 52.48 -9.54 15.63
N ILE A 410 51.36 -9.40 16.34
CA ILE A 410 51.10 -8.29 17.27
C ILE A 410 51.14 -8.81 18.71
N PRO A 411 52.26 -8.62 19.44
CA PRO A 411 52.35 -8.98 20.85
C PRO A 411 51.35 -8.18 21.70
N LYS A 412 50.85 -8.78 22.78
CA LYS A 412 49.90 -8.11 23.69
C LYS A 412 50.51 -6.97 24.50
N ASP A 413 51.83 -6.96 24.67
CA ASP A 413 52.52 -6.04 25.58
C ASP A 413 53.35 -4.97 24.85
N LYS A 414 53.38 -4.96 23.50
CA LYS A 414 54.19 -4.04 22.70
C LYS A 414 53.31 -3.01 22.00
N CYS A 415 53.55 -1.71 22.22
CA CYS A 415 52.87 -0.68 21.42
C CYS A 415 53.34 -0.73 19.97
N MET A 416 52.40 -0.79 19.02
CA MET A 416 52.72 -0.85 17.58
C MET A 416 51.84 0.12 16.79
N ASN A 417 52.41 0.70 15.73
CA ASN A 417 51.68 1.50 14.75
C ASN A 417 51.41 0.65 13.52
N ILE A 418 50.14 0.53 13.15
CA ILE A 418 49.69 -0.32 12.04
C ILE A 418 48.99 0.53 10.99
N CYS A 419 49.22 0.22 9.72
CA CYS A 419 48.53 0.82 8.58
C CYS A 419 47.60 -0.21 7.95
N ASP A 420 46.30 0.09 7.85
CA ASP A 420 45.34 -0.63 7.03
C ASP A 420 45.10 0.15 5.74
N LEU A 421 45.69 -0.32 4.64
CA LEU A 421 45.67 0.34 3.35
C LEU A 421 44.55 -0.21 2.46
N CYS A 422 43.87 0.69 1.74
CA CYS A 422 42.63 0.37 1.00
C CYS A 422 41.52 -0.11 1.95
N CYS A 423 41.39 0.58 3.10
CA CYS A 423 40.61 0.08 4.23
C CYS A 423 39.09 -0.05 3.96
N GLY A 424 38.53 0.66 2.98
CA GLY A 424 37.12 0.56 2.62
C GLY A 424 36.17 0.89 3.78
N SER A 425 35.60 -0.15 4.40
CA SER A 425 34.75 0.00 5.59
C SER A 425 35.53 0.11 6.92
N GLY A 426 36.84 -0.09 6.86
CA GLY A 426 37.76 -0.15 7.99
C GLY A 426 37.80 -1.51 8.69
N ALA A 427 37.23 -2.55 8.07
CA ALA A 427 36.99 -3.85 8.72
C ALA A 427 38.27 -4.49 9.30
N ILE A 428 39.36 -4.52 8.53
CA ILE A 428 40.63 -5.14 8.94
C ILE A 428 41.23 -4.38 10.12
N GLY A 429 41.49 -3.08 9.94
CA GLY A 429 42.19 -2.29 10.95
C GLY A 429 41.39 -2.11 12.24
N ILE A 430 40.07 -1.93 12.15
CA ILE A 430 39.20 -1.86 13.33
C ILE A 430 39.17 -3.21 14.06
N ALA A 431 39.06 -4.33 13.34
CA ALA A 431 39.11 -5.65 13.97
C ALA A 431 40.44 -5.86 14.72
N LEU A 432 41.58 -5.55 14.08
CA LEU A 432 42.89 -5.61 14.74
C LEU A 432 42.92 -4.78 16.04
N ALA A 433 42.42 -3.55 15.99
CA ALA A 433 42.40 -2.65 17.15
C ALA A 433 41.39 -3.08 18.23
N SER A 434 40.32 -3.80 17.87
CA SER A 434 39.39 -4.40 18.83
C SER A 434 39.99 -5.61 19.55
N PHE A 435 40.88 -6.38 18.90
CA PHE A 435 41.55 -7.54 19.53
C PHE A 435 42.89 -7.21 20.21
N ARG A 436 43.43 -6.00 20.01
CA ARG A 436 44.68 -5.51 20.61
C ARG A 436 44.53 -4.07 21.06
N GLU A 437 44.57 -3.86 22.37
CA GLU A 437 44.40 -2.52 22.98
C GLU A 437 45.61 -1.60 22.76
N ASN A 438 46.78 -2.20 22.57
CA ASN A 438 48.09 -1.57 22.50
C ASN A 438 48.52 -1.18 21.07
N ILE A 439 47.60 -1.11 20.10
CA ILE A 439 47.94 -0.65 18.75
C ILE A 439 47.26 0.67 18.40
N ASN A 440 47.98 1.49 17.62
CA ASN A 440 47.43 2.63 16.89
C ASN A 440 47.27 2.24 15.42
N ILE A 441 46.13 2.57 14.82
CA ILE A 441 45.82 2.22 13.44
C ILE A 441 45.54 3.45 12.57
N ASP A 442 46.27 3.55 11.47
CA ASP A 442 45.99 4.47 10.37
C ASP A 442 45.23 3.71 9.28
N LEU A 443 43.98 4.10 9.05
CA LEU A 443 43.08 3.53 8.05
C LEU A 443 43.12 4.43 6.81
N ILE A 444 43.67 3.92 5.70
CA ILE A 444 43.97 4.73 4.52
C ILE A 444 43.08 4.30 3.36
N ASP A 445 42.41 5.27 2.74
CA ASP A 445 41.67 5.08 1.50
C ASP A 445 41.63 6.37 0.67
N TYR A 446 41.31 6.27 -0.62
CA TYR A 446 41.29 7.40 -1.54
C TYR A 446 39.92 8.10 -1.62
N TYR A 447 38.82 7.35 -1.46
CA TYR A 447 37.48 7.85 -1.76
C TYR A 447 36.75 8.41 -0.52
N ASP A 448 35.80 9.32 -0.75
CA ASP A 448 35.02 9.94 0.34
C ASP A 448 34.00 8.99 0.98
N THR A 449 33.50 7.98 0.27
CA THR A 449 32.59 6.99 0.83
C THR A 449 33.29 6.11 1.88
N PRO A 450 34.44 5.46 1.59
CA PRO A 450 35.29 4.81 2.60
C PRO A 450 35.58 5.67 3.82
N LYS A 451 35.91 6.96 3.63
CA LYS A 451 36.12 7.90 4.74
C LYS A 451 34.93 7.92 5.69
N LYS A 452 33.74 8.23 5.16
CA LYS A 452 32.52 8.37 5.96
C LYS A 452 32.17 7.06 6.67
N VAL A 453 32.28 5.93 5.99
CA VAL A 453 31.95 4.61 6.56
C VAL A 453 32.94 4.22 7.65
N THR A 454 34.24 4.34 7.36
CA THR A 454 35.31 4.01 8.30
C THR A 454 35.24 4.90 9.54
N GLU A 455 35.07 6.21 9.39
CA GLU A 455 34.87 7.12 10.52
C GLU A 455 33.65 6.72 11.36
N SER A 456 32.54 6.35 10.72
CA SER A 456 31.36 5.84 11.44
C SER A 456 31.64 4.55 12.20
N ASN A 457 32.46 3.64 11.65
CA ASN A 457 32.81 2.38 12.31
C ASN A 457 33.83 2.58 13.44
N ILE A 458 34.78 3.50 13.30
CA ILE A 458 35.68 3.90 14.38
C ILE A 458 34.87 4.40 15.59
N VAL A 459 33.84 5.21 15.34
CA VAL A 459 32.93 5.68 16.41
C VAL A 459 32.14 4.51 17.00
N LYS A 460 31.59 3.63 16.16
CA LYS A 460 30.76 2.48 16.58
C LYS A 460 31.50 1.53 17.52
N HIS A 461 32.81 1.37 17.33
CA HIS A 461 33.66 0.46 18.11
C HIS A 461 34.52 1.16 19.17
N ASP A 462 34.23 2.43 19.48
CA ASP A 462 34.91 3.23 20.51
C ASP A 462 36.45 3.33 20.32
N LEU A 463 36.92 3.45 19.08
CA LEU A 463 38.35 3.45 18.74
C LEU A 463 38.95 4.83 18.43
N LYS A 464 38.22 5.93 18.64
CA LYS A 464 38.65 7.29 18.23
C LYS A 464 40.04 7.71 18.71
N GLU A 465 40.46 7.25 19.88
CA GLU A 465 41.77 7.60 20.46
C GLU A 465 42.94 6.84 19.80
N ARG A 466 42.65 5.73 19.11
CA ARG A 466 43.66 4.78 18.60
C ARG A 466 43.52 4.50 17.10
N ALA A 467 42.45 4.95 16.46
CA ALA A 467 42.18 4.75 15.05
C ALA A 467 41.83 6.07 14.38
N ARG A 468 42.44 6.36 13.23
CA ARG A 468 42.08 7.52 12.40
C ARG A 468 42.07 7.18 10.92
N PHE A 469 41.21 7.88 10.19
CA PHE A 469 41.15 7.80 8.74
C PHE A 469 42.11 8.81 8.10
N ILE A 470 42.81 8.40 7.04
CA ILE A 470 43.68 9.26 6.22
C ILE A 470 43.25 9.14 4.76
N LYS A 471 42.84 10.26 4.15
CA LYS A 471 42.55 10.30 2.70
C LYS A 471 43.87 10.39 1.92
N SER A 472 44.22 9.35 1.16
CA SER A 472 45.48 9.30 0.40
C SER A 472 45.35 8.41 -0.84
N ASP A 473 46.11 8.73 -1.90
CA ASP A 473 46.39 7.79 -2.99
C ASP A 473 47.53 6.90 -2.52
N LEU A 474 47.17 5.68 -2.12
CA LEU A 474 48.06 4.73 -1.46
C LEU A 474 48.85 5.41 -0.33
N LEU A 475 50.18 5.27 -0.30
CA LEU A 475 51.00 5.69 0.83
C LEU A 475 51.57 7.11 0.68
N LYS A 476 51.27 7.81 -0.42
CA LYS A 476 51.84 9.14 -0.72
C LYS A 476 51.77 10.14 0.43
N VAL A 477 50.61 10.31 1.07
CA VAL A 477 50.46 11.29 2.16
C VAL A 477 51.30 10.90 3.38
N VAL A 478 51.37 9.61 3.70
CA VAL A 478 52.08 9.13 4.89
C VAL A 478 53.59 9.09 4.68
N ILE A 479 54.05 8.85 3.44
CA ILE A 479 55.44 9.08 2.99
C ILE A 479 55.82 10.55 3.17
N HIS A 480 55.01 11.49 2.65
CA HIS A 480 55.26 12.92 2.81
C HIS A 480 55.29 13.40 4.27
N GLN A 481 54.54 12.72 5.15
CA GLN A 481 54.53 13.00 6.59
C GLN A 481 55.63 12.25 7.35
N ASN A 482 56.47 11.48 6.66
CA ASN A 482 57.52 10.65 7.24
C ASN A 482 57.01 9.74 8.38
N ARG A 483 55.81 9.18 8.20
CA ARG A 483 55.20 8.23 9.14
C ARG A 483 55.81 6.86 8.96
N LYS A 484 55.95 6.16 10.07
CA LYS A 484 56.48 4.80 10.11
C LYS A 484 55.52 3.83 10.78
N TYR A 485 55.47 2.60 10.28
CA TYR A 485 54.58 1.53 10.73
C TYR A 485 55.37 0.25 11.01
N ASP A 486 55.01 -0.43 12.09
CA ASP A 486 55.51 -1.77 12.38
C ASP A 486 54.87 -2.81 11.44
N ILE A 487 53.61 -2.61 11.06
CA ILE A 487 52.86 -3.51 10.17
C ILE A 487 52.04 -2.69 9.17
N LEU A 488 52.10 -3.06 7.90
CA LEU A 488 51.19 -2.63 6.86
C LEU A 488 50.36 -3.84 6.40
N VAL A 489 49.05 -3.71 6.49
CA VAL A 489 48.08 -4.70 6.02
C VAL A 489 47.22 -4.10 4.93
N SER A 490 46.84 -4.88 3.92
CA SER A 490 45.96 -4.40 2.87
C SER A 490 45.16 -5.53 2.22
N ASN A 491 43.89 -5.25 1.94
CA ASN A 491 43.12 -5.99 0.93
C ASN A 491 42.92 -5.07 -0.28
N PRO A 492 43.91 -4.96 -1.18
CA PRO A 492 43.82 -4.06 -2.32
C PRO A 492 42.92 -4.66 -3.41
N PRO A 493 42.45 -3.85 -4.37
CA PRO A 493 41.77 -4.37 -5.55
C PRO A 493 42.69 -5.29 -6.35
N TYR A 494 42.25 -6.53 -6.61
CA TYR A 494 43.08 -7.58 -7.21
C TYR A 494 42.44 -8.32 -8.39
N ILE A 495 41.17 -8.05 -8.69
CA ILE A 495 40.45 -8.76 -9.74
C ILE A 495 40.87 -8.22 -11.10
N LYS A 496 41.21 -9.12 -12.03
CA LYS A 496 41.49 -8.79 -13.44
C LYS A 496 40.25 -8.16 -14.08
N GLU A 497 40.42 -7.07 -14.82
CA GLU A 497 39.33 -6.30 -15.43
C GLU A 497 38.36 -7.18 -16.26
N GLU A 498 38.89 -8.14 -17.01
CA GLU A 498 38.09 -9.05 -17.84
C GLU A 498 37.15 -9.96 -17.03
N VAL A 499 37.53 -10.31 -15.80
CA VAL A 499 36.79 -11.22 -14.92
C VAL A 499 35.60 -10.52 -14.27
N ILE A 500 35.66 -9.19 -14.08
CA ILE A 500 34.63 -8.43 -13.34
C ILE A 500 33.23 -8.61 -13.96
N SER A 501 33.15 -8.64 -15.29
CA SER A 501 31.88 -8.83 -16.01
C SER A 501 31.20 -10.19 -15.73
N THR A 502 32.00 -11.19 -15.34
CA THR A 502 31.56 -12.55 -15.05
C THR A 502 31.15 -12.78 -13.60
N LEU A 503 31.39 -11.79 -12.72
CA LEU A 503 30.99 -11.88 -11.31
C LEU A 503 29.46 -11.90 -11.16
N MET A 504 29.03 -12.31 -9.97
CA MET A 504 27.62 -12.30 -9.58
C MET A 504 27.04 -10.88 -9.70
N GLU A 505 25.76 -10.77 -10.09
CA GLU A 505 25.06 -9.49 -10.28
C GLU A 505 25.12 -8.59 -9.04
N ASP A 506 25.02 -9.17 -7.84
CA ASP A 506 25.11 -8.42 -6.58
C ASP A 506 26.50 -7.85 -6.30
N VAL A 507 27.55 -8.38 -6.93
CA VAL A 507 28.92 -7.87 -6.84
C VAL A 507 29.18 -6.86 -7.97
N LYS A 508 29.02 -7.26 -9.22
CA LYS A 508 29.43 -6.42 -10.36
C LYS A 508 28.56 -5.17 -10.56
N ASP A 509 27.28 -5.24 -10.21
CA ASP A 509 26.34 -4.13 -10.45
C ASP A 509 26.26 -3.17 -9.27
N TYR A 510 26.74 -3.55 -8.08
CA TYR A 510 26.56 -2.79 -6.84
C TYR A 510 27.83 -2.51 -6.04
N GLU A 511 28.80 -3.42 -6.00
CA GLU A 511 30.05 -3.14 -5.32
C GLU A 511 30.94 -2.22 -6.17
N PRO A 512 31.67 -1.28 -5.56
CA PRO A 512 32.41 -0.28 -6.33
C PRO A 512 33.49 -0.95 -7.20
N HIS A 513 33.44 -0.70 -8.50
CA HIS A 513 34.45 -1.16 -9.45
C HIS A 513 35.89 -0.84 -8.99
N THR A 514 36.05 0.31 -8.35
CA THR A 514 37.33 0.80 -7.81
C THR A 514 37.88 -0.03 -6.65
N ALA A 515 37.04 -0.80 -5.95
CA ALA A 515 37.48 -1.76 -4.93
C ALA A 515 37.69 -3.17 -5.48
N LEU A 516 37.26 -3.45 -6.72
CA LEU A 516 37.36 -4.76 -7.35
C LEU A 516 38.56 -4.83 -8.30
N SER A 517 38.69 -3.87 -9.22
CA SER A 517 39.65 -3.92 -10.31
C SER A 517 41.08 -3.68 -9.86
N GLY A 518 41.93 -4.70 -10.02
CA GLY A 518 43.38 -4.63 -9.89
C GLY A 518 44.10 -4.30 -11.21
N GLY A 519 43.38 -3.87 -12.24
CA GLY A 519 43.90 -3.62 -13.58
C GLY A 519 43.88 -4.84 -14.52
N GLN A 520 44.68 -4.81 -15.58
CA GLN A 520 44.70 -5.86 -16.61
C GLN A 520 45.14 -7.23 -16.06
N ASP A 521 46.19 -7.26 -15.25
CA ASP A 521 46.74 -8.48 -14.64
C ASP A 521 46.28 -8.70 -13.20
N GLY A 522 45.57 -7.73 -12.61
CA GLY A 522 45.16 -7.76 -11.21
C GLY A 522 46.28 -7.39 -10.22
N LEU A 523 47.48 -7.02 -10.71
CA LEU A 523 48.66 -6.83 -9.88
C LEU A 523 49.13 -5.38 -9.73
N VAL A 524 48.42 -4.42 -10.32
CA VAL A 524 48.81 -3.00 -10.36
C VAL A 524 49.00 -2.44 -8.95
N PHE A 525 48.08 -2.72 -8.02
CA PHE A 525 48.16 -2.21 -6.67
C PHE A 525 49.26 -2.89 -5.86
N TYR A 526 49.44 -4.21 -5.96
CA TYR A 526 50.54 -4.89 -5.27
C TYR A 526 51.90 -4.29 -5.65
N ARG A 527 52.16 -4.06 -6.95
CA ARG A 527 53.42 -3.45 -7.41
C ARG A 527 53.68 -2.09 -6.77
N ARG A 528 52.69 -1.21 -6.79
CA ARG A 528 52.80 0.13 -6.20
C ARG A 528 52.97 0.09 -4.69
N ILE A 529 52.18 -0.75 -3.99
CA ILE A 529 52.23 -0.82 -2.53
C ILE A 529 53.57 -1.40 -2.08
N VAL A 530 54.08 -2.46 -2.73
CA VAL A 530 55.37 -3.06 -2.38
C VAL A 530 56.53 -2.05 -2.57
N GLU A 531 56.50 -1.24 -3.62
CA GLU A 531 57.47 -0.16 -3.84
C GLU A 531 57.37 0.93 -2.76
N GLU A 532 56.18 1.51 -2.57
CA GLU A 532 55.91 2.62 -1.65
C GLU A 532 56.06 2.20 -0.16
N SER A 533 55.83 0.93 0.19
CA SER A 533 55.86 0.43 1.57
C SER A 533 57.25 0.41 2.19
N SER A 534 58.30 0.26 1.38
CA SER A 534 59.69 0.32 1.85
C SER A 534 60.04 1.67 2.50
N GLU A 535 59.35 2.75 2.11
CA GLU A 535 59.56 4.09 2.65
C GLU A 535 58.84 4.33 3.99
N VAL A 536 57.84 3.51 4.34
CA VAL A 536 56.99 3.72 5.53
C VAL A 536 57.01 2.58 6.53
N LEU A 537 57.58 1.43 6.19
CA LEU A 537 57.81 0.38 7.18
C LEU A 537 59.05 0.72 8.03
N GLU A 538 58.99 0.30 9.29
CA GLU A 538 60.15 0.24 10.19
C GLU A 538 61.09 -0.90 9.78
N GLU A 539 62.30 -0.91 10.34
CA GLU A 539 63.18 -2.07 10.27
C GLU A 539 62.49 -3.29 10.90
N ASP A 540 62.55 -4.44 10.22
CA ASP A 540 61.78 -5.65 10.55
C ASP A 540 60.24 -5.44 10.49
N GLY A 541 59.78 -4.40 9.79
CA GLY A 541 58.37 -4.14 9.54
C GLY A 541 57.72 -5.20 8.65
N ILE A 542 56.43 -5.47 8.87
CA ILE A 542 55.69 -6.54 8.17
C ILE A 542 54.78 -5.96 7.11
N LEU A 543 54.76 -6.58 5.94
CA LEU A 543 53.77 -6.34 4.89
C LEU A 543 52.90 -7.58 4.72
N ALA A 544 51.57 -7.42 4.81
CA ALA A 544 50.60 -8.49 4.65
C ALA A 544 49.48 -8.10 3.66
N PHE A 545 49.20 -8.98 2.70
CA PHE A 545 48.17 -8.78 1.69
C PHE A 545 47.11 -9.88 1.72
N GLU A 546 45.85 -9.51 1.48
CA GLU A 546 44.90 -10.45 0.84
C GLU A 546 45.19 -10.52 -0.66
N ILE A 547 45.07 -11.72 -1.22
CA ILE A 547 45.28 -12.02 -2.64
C ILE A 547 44.14 -12.84 -3.24
N GLY A 548 44.03 -12.79 -4.57
CA GLY A 548 43.31 -13.80 -5.33
C GLY A 548 43.99 -15.18 -5.23
N HIS A 549 43.18 -16.23 -5.32
CA HIS A 549 43.64 -17.62 -5.14
C HIS A 549 44.69 -18.10 -6.16
N ASP A 550 44.84 -17.40 -7.28
CA ASP A 550 45.80 -17.67 -8.35
C ASP A 550 47.04 -16.77 -8.29
N GLN A 551 47.12 -15.81 -7.36
CA GLN A 551 48.15 -14.76 -7.34
C GLN A 551 49.28 -14.99 -6.32
N GLY A 552 49.25 -16.10 -5.58
CA GLY A 552 50.17 -16.42 -4.47
C GLY A 552 51.64 -16.27 -4.82
N GLU A 553 52.09 -16.98 -5.86
CA GLU A 553 53.51 -17.00 -6.21
C GLU A 553 53.96 -15.68 -6.84
N GLU A 554 53.14 -15.05 -7.68
CA GLU A 554 53.48 -13.77 -8.33
C GLU A 554 53.66 -12.64 -7.30
N VAL A 555 52.76 -12.54 -6.32
CA VAL A 555 52.86 -11.53 -5.24
C VAL A 555 54.03 -11.84 -4.30
N LYS A 556 54.30 -13.12 -4.03
CA LYS A 556 55.47 -13.53 -3.25
C LYS A 556 56.78 -13.17 -3.93
N GLU A 557 56.94 -13.47 -5.22
CA GLU A 557 58.12 -13.08 -5.99
C GLU A 557 58.28 -11.57 -6.06
N LEU A 558 57.18 -10.83 -6.24
CA LEU A 558 57.18 -9.37 -6.22
C LEU A 558 57.72 -8.82 -4.89
N MET A 559 57.27 -9.36 -3.75
CA MET A 559 57.78 -8.96 -2.44
C MET A 559 59.27 -9.29 -2.29
N ILE A 560 59.70 -10.51 -2.64
CA ILE A 560 61.11 -10.92 -2.55
C ILE A 560 62.01 -9.98 -3.37
N ASN A 561 61.61 -9.65 -4.59
CA ASN A 561 62.36 -8.78 -5.49
C ASN A 561 62.50 -7.33 -4.96
N ASN A 562 61.68 -6.93 -3.99
CA ASN A 562 61.69 -5.61 -3.35
C ASN A 562 62.24 -5.65 -1.91
N GLY A 563 63.01 -6.69 -1.55
CA GLY A 563 63.74 -6.73 -0.27
C GLY A 563 62.97 -7.31 0.91
N TYR A 564 61.78 -7.89 0.67
CA TYR A 564 61.06 -8.61 1.71
C TYR A 564 61.61 -10.03 1.87
N ASN A 565 61.80 -10.43 3.11
CA ASN A 565 62.31 -11.73 3.52
C ASN A 565 61.20 -12.55 4.20
N ASP A 566 61.47 -13.84 4.39
CA ASP A 566 60.58 -14.77 5.09
C ASP A 566 59.14 -14.78 4.52
N VAL A 567 59.01 -14.53 3.21
CA VAL A 567 57.72 -14.36 2.52
C VAL A 567 56.98 -15.70 2.46
N LYS A 568 55.76 -15.73 2.98
CA LYS A 568 54.90 -16.92 3.06
C LYS A 568 53.58 -16.67 2.36
N VAL A 569 53.10 -17.71 1.67
CA VAL A 569 51.73 -17.78 1.16
C VAL A 569 50.93 -18.65 2.11
N ILE A 570 49.85 -18.09 2.65
CA ILE A 570 48.97 -18.71 3.63
C ILE A 570 47.63 -18.98 2.96
N LYS A 571 47.10 -20.16 3.26
CA LYS A 571 45.87 -20.67 2.66
C LYS A 571 44.66 -20.37 3.55
N ASP A 572 43.51 -20.13 2.93
CA ASP A 572 42.23 -20.07 3.62
C ASP A 572 41.74 -21.46 4.07
N LEU A 573 40.59 -21.50 4.74
CA LEU A 573 39.98 -22.74 5.21
C LEU A 573 39.56 -23.70 4.08
N ALA A 574 39.42 -23.20 2.85
CA ALA A 574 39.15 -24.00 1.67
C ALA A 574 40.44 -24.55 1.02
N GLY A 575 41.62 -24.20 1.55
CA GLY A 575 42.92 -24.65 1.05
C GLY A 575 43.43 -23.86 -0.15
N LEU A 576 42.82 -22.72 -0.45
CA LEU A 576 43.23 -21.80 -1.52
C LEU A 576 44.18 -20.74 -0.98
N ASP A 577 45.12 -20.28 -1.81
CA ASP A 577 46.03 -19.20 -1.42
C ASP A 577 45.22 -17.92 -1.14
N ARG A 578 45.50 -17.25 -0.02
CA ARG A 578 44.70 -16.10 0.40
C ARG A 578 45.49 -14.94 0.95
N VAL A 579 46.59 -15.22 1.65
CA VAL A 579 47.40 -14.19 2.29
C VAL A 579 48.85 -14.35 1.89
N VAL A 580 49.50 -13.25 1.52
CA VAL A 580 50.97 -13.20 1.38
C VAL A 580 51.51 -12.25 2.42
N ILE A 581 52.46 -12.73 3.23
CA ILE A 581 53.06 -11.96 4.33
C ILE A 581 54.59 -12.07 4.29
N GLY A 582 55.28 -10.98 4.56
CA GLY A 582 56.75 -10.94 4.58
C GLY A 582 57.27 -9.78 5.41
N THR A 583 58.57 -9.81 5.71
CA THR A 583 59.24 -8.83 6.58
C THR A 583 60.29 -8.05 5.80
N LEU A 584 60.27 -6.72 5.90
CA LEU A 584 61.30 -5.87 5.32
C LEU A 584 62.57 -5.94 6.20
N LYS A 585 63.66 -6.50 5.67
CA LYS A 585 64.98 -6.41 6.31
C LYS A 585 65.81 -5.38 5.58
N SER A 586 66.41 -4.47 6.36
CA SER A 586 67.39 -3.49 5.85
C SER A 586 68.69 -4.15 5.43
#